data_AF-A0A4Y3QWC8-F1
#
_entry.id   AF-A0A4Y3QWC8-F1
#
_cell.length_a   1.000
_cell.length_b   1.000
_cell.length_c   1.000
_cell.angle_alpha   90.00
_cell.angle_beta   90.00
_cell.angle_gamma   90.00
#
_symmetry.space_group_name_H-M   'P 1'
#
loop_
_entity.id
_entity.type
_entity.pdbx_description
1 polymer ?
#
loop_
_entity_poly.entity_id
_entity_poly.type
_entity_poly.pdbx_seq_one_letter_code
_entity_poly.pdbx_strand_id
1 'polypeptide(L)'
;MQRMADRPIAKVLDTLSRRWSIPVIYAVAEGRCRFNDLHRHLEGINHKVLIETVYRLQRDGYLDGPLTAPGGRGRTEAPPYALTGLGWQLWGLIEDIDKWSKEREQYLVRAPAEFDRLAR
;
A
#
# COMPACT_ATOMS: atom_id res chain seq x y z
N MET A 1 5.91 0.82 -30.97
CA MET A 1 5.18 1.75 -30.09
C MET A 1 4.91 1.03 -28.78
N GLN A 2 5.77 1.19 -27.77
CA GLN A 2 5.62 0.51 -26.48
C GLN A 2 4.37 1.08 -25.77
N ARG A 3 3.40 0.24 -25.40
CA ARG A 3 2.21 0.70 -24.66
C ARG A 3 2.66 1.24 -23.31
N MET A 4 2.02 2.30 -22.82
CA MET A 4 2.30 2.86 -21.48
C MET A 4 2.22 1.81 -20.37
N ALA A 5 1.40 0.76 -20.57
CA ALA A 5 1.25 -0.37 -19.67
C ALA A 5 2.53 -1.21 -19.45
N ASP A 6 3.50 -1.17 -20.37
CA ASP A 6 4.75 -1.95 -20.23
C ASP A 6 5.86 -1.19 -19.49
N ARG A 7 5.63 0.09 -19.13
CA ARG A 7 6.65 0.90 -18.46
C ARG A 7 6.83 0.47 -17.00
N PRO A 8 8.06 0.44 -16.47
CA PRO A 8 8.30 0.09 -15.06
C PRO A 8 7.47 0.91 -14.07
N ILE A 9 7.27 2.21 -14.34
CA ILE A 9 6.44 3.09 -13.51
C ILE A 9 4.98 2.63 -13.45
N ALA A 10 4.43 2.06 -14.53
CA ALA A 10 3.04 1.59 -14.54
C ALA A 10 2.86 0.38 -13.60
N LYS A 11 3.88 -0.46 -13.46
CA LYS A 11 3.86 -1.58 -12.50
C LYS A 11 3.83 -1.09 -11.05
N VAL A 12 4.68 -0.11 -10.72
CA VAL A 12 4.71 0.50 -9.39
C VAL A 12 3.39 1.19 -9.07
N LEU A 13 2.85 1.95 -10.03
CA LEU A 13 1.56 2.62 -9.87
C LEU A 13 0.38 1.63 -9.78
N ASP A 14 0.43 0.47 -10.45
CA ASP A 14 -0.59 -0.58 -10.26
C ASP A 14 -0.56 -1.13 -8.83
N THR A 15 0.62 -1.32 -8.23
CA THR A 15 0.71 -1.71 -6.83
C THR A 15 0.17 -0.60 -5.91
N LEU A 16 0.60 0.65 -6.10
CA LEU A 16 0.27 1.78 -5.22
C LEU A 16 -1.18 2.26 -5.32
N SER A 17 -1.78 2.22 -6.52
CA SER A 17 -3.16 2.69 -6.75
C SER A 17 -4.23 1.82 -6.09
N ARG A 18 -3.85 0.63 -5.60
CA ARG A 18 -4.76 -0.25 -4.87
C ARG A 18 -4.97 0.28 -3.47
N ARG A 19 -6.25 0.46 -3.11
CA ARG A 19 -6.75 1.04 -1.85
C ARG A 19 -5.97 0.64 -0.60
N TRP A 20 -5.60 -0.63 -0.46
CA TRP A 20 -4.99 -1.16 0.77
C TRP A 20 -3.47 -1.33 0.70
N SER A 21 -2.83 -1.10 -0.45
CA SER A 21 -1.37 -1.28 -0.56
C SER A 21 -0.60 -0.28 0.30
N ILE A 22 -0.88 1.02 0.17
CA ILE A 22 -0.22 2.06 0.97
C ILE A 22 -0.49 1.87 2.47
N PRO A 23 -1.74 1.68 2.93
CA PRO A 23 -2.00 1.43 4.36
C PRO A 23 -1.27 0.21 4.93
N VAL A 24 -1.18 -0.89 4.18
CA VAL A 24 -0.44 -2.08 4.64
C VAL A 24 1.06 -1.82 4.72
N ILE A 25 1.65 -1.18 3.70
CA ILE A 25 3.07 -0.80 3.69
C ILE A 25 3.38 0.11 4.88
N TYR A 26 2.55 1.15 5.08
CA TYR A 26 2.63 2.09 6.19
C TYR A 26 2.62 1.37 7.54
N ALA A 27 1.63 0.50 7.78
CA ALA A 27 1.50 -0.21 9.04
C ALA A 27 2.70 -1.12 9.33
N VAL A 28 3.23 -1.82 8.32
CA VAL A 28 4.44 -2.65 8.49
C VAL A 28 5.67 -1.77 8.75
N ALA A 29 5.79 -0.61 8.09
CA ALA A 29 6.87 0.34 8.34
C ALA A 29 6.87 0.84 9.79
N GLU A 30 5.68 1.04 10.39
CA GLU A 30 5.50 1.40 11.81
C GLU A 30 5.69 0.23 12.79
N GLY A 31 6.04 -0.97 12.30
CA GLY A 31 6.29 -2.14 13.14
C GLY A 31 5.06 -3.01 13.42
N ARG A 32 3.93 -2.81 12.74
CA ARG A 32 2.78 -3.74 12.78
C ARG A 32 3.08 -4.96 11.91
N CYS A 33 3.83 -5.89 12.46
CA CYS A 33 4.36 -6.99 11.68
C CYS A 33 3.52 -8.29 11.72
N ARG A 34 2.44 -8.38 12.50
CA ARG A 34 1.58 -9.58 12.52
C ARG A 34 0.26 -9.34 11.79
N PHE A 35 -0.28 -10.39 11.19
CA PHE A 35 -1.55 -10.32 10.46
C PHE A 35 -2.70 -9.73 11.29
N ASN A 36 -2.87 -10.20 12.53
CA ASN A 36 -3.92 -9.69 13.42
C ASN A 36 -3.67 -8.23 13.86
N ASP A 37 -2.41 -7.80 13.94
CA ASP A 37 -2.08 -6.41 14.26
C ASP A 37 -2.41 -5.50 13.08
N LEU A 38 -2.10 -5.95 11.86
CA LEU A 38 -2.48 -5.28 10.62
C LEU A 38 -4.00 -5.19 10.50
N HIS A 39 -4.73 -6.30 10.68
CA HIS A 39 -6.20 -6.31 10.56
C HIS A 39 -6.88 -5.40 11.60
N ARG A 40 -6.36 -5.35 12.83
CA ARG A 40 -6.89 -4.47 13.87
C ARG A 40 -6.57 -3.00 13.62
N HIS A 41 -5.41 -2.71 13.06
CA HIS A 41 -4.98 -1.34 12.79
C HIS A 41 -5.66 -0.75 11.54
N LEU A 42 -5.88 -1.59 10.52
CA LEU A 42 -6.47 -1.20 9.24
C LEU A 42 -8.00 -1.31 9.28
N GLU A 43 -8.64 -0.42 10.03
CA GLU A 43 -10.10 -0.42 10.19
C GLU A 43 -10.83 -0.44 8.83
N GLY A 44 -11.77 -1.38 8.67
CA GLY A 44 -12.57 -1.52 7.46
C GLY A 44 -11.97 -2.43 6.37
N ILE A 45 -10.75 -2.94 6.53
CA ILE A 45 -10.27 -4.07 5.71
C ILE A 45 -10.91 -5.36 6.23
N ASN A 46 -11.34 -6.23 5.32
CA ASN A 46 -11.74 -7.59 5.72
C ASN A 46 -10.54 -8.55 5.59
N HIS A 47 -10.59 -9.67 6.31
CA HIS A 47 -9.53 -10.69 6.28
C HIS A 47 -9.14 -11.13 4.87
N LYS A 48 -10.10 -11.38 3.98
CA LYS A 48 -9.82 -11.85 2.62
C LYS A 48 -9.00 -10.81 1.85
N VAL A 49 -9.40 -9.55 1.92
CA VAL A 49 -8.71 -8.44 1.24
C VAL A 49 -7.32 -8.20 1.83
N LEU A 50 -7.15 -8.37 3.16
CA LEU A 50 -5.84 -8.29 3.79
C LEU A 50 -4.91 -9.42 3.32
N ILE A 51 -5.40 -10.66 3.27
CA ILE A 51 -4.65 -11.81 2.73
C ILE A 51 -4.20 -11.55 1.29
N GLU A 52 -5.14 -11.15 0.43
CA GLU A 52 -4.85 -10.86 -0.99
C GLU A 52 -3.86 -9.69 -1.15
N THR A 53 -3.94 -8.69 -0.28
CA THR A 53 -3.04 -7.53 -0.30
C THR A 53 -1.63 -7.92 0.12
N VAL A 54 -1.49 -8.62 1.25
CA VAL A 54 -0.19 -9.12 1.73
C VAL A 54 0.44 -10.05 0.71
N TYR A 55 -0.30 -11.02 0.20
CA TYR A 55 0.20 -11.95 -0.82
C TYR A 55 0.70 -11.23 -2.07
N ARG A 56 -0.03 -10.22 -2.54
CA ARG A 56 0.40 -9.41 -3.68
C ARG A 56 1.68 -8.62 -3.37
N LEU A 57 1.75 -7.95 -2.23
CA LEU A 57 2.93 -7.18 -1.83
C LEU A 57 4.17 -8.08 -1.65
N GLN A 58 3.97 -9.32 -1.19
CA GLN A 58 5.02 -10.34 -1.15
C GLN A 58 5.46 -10.77 -2.55
N ARG A 59 4.48 -11.07 -3.43
CA ARG A 59 4.74 -11.41 -4.84
C ARG A 59 5.48 -10.30 -5.58
N ASP A 60 5.13 -9.05 -5.32
CA ASP A 60 5.76 -7.87 -5.95
C ASP A 60 7.12 -7.53 -5.31
N GLY A 61 7.52 -8.24 -4.25
CA GLY A 61 8.82 -8.11 -3.59
C GLY A 61 8.93 -6.95 -2.61
N TYR A 62 7.82 -6.35 -2.18
CA TYR A 62 7.81 -5.25 -1.20
C TYR A 62 7.72 -5.73 0.25
N LEU A 63 7.14 -6.91 0.49
CA LEU A 63 7.05 -7.53 1.80
C LEU A 63 7.69 -8.91 1.83
N ASP A 64 8.36 -9.22 2.93
CA ASP A 64 8.74 -10.58 3.31
C ASP A 64 7.87 -11.05 4.48
N GLY A 65 7.83 -12.37 4.69
CA GLY A 65 7.13 -12.98 5.82
C GLY A 65 6.48 -14.31 5.46
N PRO A 66 5.60 -14.84 6.32
CA PRO A 66 4.93 -16.09 6.08
C PRO A 66 4.03 -15.99 4.86
N LEU A 67 4.14 -16.98 3.97
CA LEU A 67 3.27 -17.10 2.80
C LEU A 67 1.82 -17.18 3.25
N THR A 68 1.10 -16.09 3.02
CA THR A 68 -0.31 -15.99 3.37
C THR A 68 -1.10 -16.38 2.13
N ALA A 69 -1.08 -17.67 1.80
CA ALA A 69 -1.89 -18.18 0.70
C ALA A 69 -3.38 -18.23 1.13
N PRO A 70 -4.34 -17.97 0.21
CA PRO A 70 -5.76 -18.19 0.49
C PRO A 70 -5.98 -19.63 0.99
N GLY A 71 -6.44 -19.79 2.24
CA GLY A 71 -6.67 -21.09 2.88
C GLY A 71 -5.57 -21.59 3.81
N GLY A 72 -4.47 -20.84 3.98
CA GLY A 72 -3.41 -21.18 4.94
C GLY A 72 -3.84 -21.00 6.40
N ARG A 73 -3.62 -22.02 7.24
CA ARG A 73 -3.81 -21.90 8.70
C ARG A 73 -2.64 -21.13 9.29
N GLY A 74 -2.90 -19.94 9.84
CA GLY A 74 -1.91 -19.16 10.57
C GLY A 74 -1.35 -19.98 11.73
N ARG A 75 -0.05 -20.29 11.71
CA ARG A 75 0.65 -20.86 12.86
C ARG A 75 1.04 -19.73 13.81
N THR A 76 0.88 -19.98 15.10
CA THR A 76 1.25 -19.07 16.18
C THR A 76 2.73 -18.65 16.16
N GLU A 77 3.58 -19.42 15.46
CA GLU A 77 5.03 -19.21 15.33
C GLU A 77 5.47 -18.70 13.95
N ALA A 78 4.53 -18.25 13.11
CA ALA A 78 4.89 -17.66 11.83
C ALA A 78 5.72 -16.37 12.04
N PRO A 79 6.81 -16.15 11.28
CA PRO A 79 7.62 -14.95 11.43
C PRO A 79 6.80 -13.68 11.16
N PRO A 80 7.19 -12.53 11.73
CA PRO A 80 6.58 -11.25 11.40
C PRO A 80 6.76 -10.89 9.91
N TYR A 81 5.79 -10.16 9.34
CA TYR A 81 5.97 -9.45 8.08
C TYR A 81 6.99 -8.33 8.24
N ALA A 82 7.78 -8.11 7.20
CA ALA A 82 8.75 -7.01 7.16
C ALA A 82 8.79 -6.42 5.75
N LEU A 83 9.10 -5.14 5.64
CA LEU A 83 9.45 -4.56 4.34
C LEU A 83 10.80 -5.15 3.89
N THR A 84 10.87 -5.53 2.61
CA THR A 84 12.13 -5.87 1.97
C THR A 84 12.98 -4.60 1.77
N GLY A 85 14.22 -4.75 1.31
CA GLY A 85 15.02 -3.59 0.87
C GLY A 85 14.32 -2.76 -0.21
N LEU A 86 13.57 -3.40 -1.12
CA LEU A 86 12.75 -2.71 -2.13
C LEU A 86 11.52 -2.05 -1.48
N GLY A 87 10.90 -2.71 -0.50
CA GLY A 87 9.78 -2.17 0.27
C GLY A 87 10.14 -0.87 1.01
N TRP A 88 11.33 -0.82 1.62
CA TRP A 88 11.82 0.40 2.28
C TRP A 88 12.11 1.55 1.30
N GLN A 89 12.63 1.25 0.11
CA GLN A 89 12.81 2.26 -0.93
C GLN A 89 11.46 2.80 -1.43
N LEU A 90 10.47 1.93 -1.63
CA LEU A 90 9.12 2.35 -2.00
C LEU A 90 8.47 3.20 -0.89
N TRP A 91 8.68 2.83 0.37
CA TRP A 91 8.21 3.59 1.51
C TRP A 91 8.74 5.02 1.51
N GLY A 92 10.04 5.23 1.26
CA GLY A 92 10.61 6.58 1.13
C GLY A 92 9.94 7.42 0.04
N LEU A 93 9.58 6.82 -1.11
CA LEU A 93 8.84 7.52 -2.17
C LEU A 93 7.41 7.89 -1.73
N ILE A 94 6.75 7.04 -0.95
CA ILE A 94 5.43 7.32 -0.38
C ILE A 94 5.54 8.49 0.61
N GLU A 95 6.57 8.52 1.45
CA GLU A 95 6.82 9.62 2.38
C GLU A 95 7.08 10.94 1.66
N ASP A 96 7.84 10.93 0.57
CA ASP A 96 8.07 12.12 -0.25
C ASP A 96 6.76 12.65 -0.87
N ILE A 97 5.90 11.75 -1.37
CA ILE A 97 4.58 12.11 -1.90
C ILE A 97 3.68 12.66 -0.79
N ASP A 98 3.65 12.04 0.38
CA ASP A 98 2.87 12.48 1.53
C ASP A 98 3.31 13.88 2.00
N LYS A 99 4.64 14.09 2.13
CA LYS A 99 5.21 15.40 2.45
C LYS A 99 4.81 16.47 1.44
N TRP A 100 5.00 16.21 0.14
CA TRP A 100 4.60 17.13 -0.92
C TRP A 100 3.10 17.46 -0.87
N SER A 101 2.27 16.44 -0.57
CA SER A 101 0.82 16.57 -0.49
C SER A 101 0.39 17.44 0.68
N LYS A 102 0.99 17.24 1.86
CA LYS A 102 0.75 18.06 3.06
C LYS A 102 1.12 19.53 2.84
N GLU A 103 2.26 19.79 2.21
CA GLU A 103 2.68 21.16 1.86
C GLU A 103 1.71 21.87 0.90
N ARG A 104 0.89 21.12 0.15
CA ARG A 104 -0.01 21.62 -0.90
C ARG A 104 -1.47 21.27 -0.68
N GLU A 105 -1.84 20.87 0.53
CA GLU A 105 -3.20 20.41 0.85
C GLU A 105 -4.27 21.42 0.41
N GLN A 106 -4.02 22.71 0.61
CA GLN A 106 -4.92 23.78 0.17
C GLN A 106 -5.21 23.76 -1.34
N TYR A 107 -4.25 23.38 -2.18
CA TYR A 107 -4.45 23.32 -3.63
C TYR A 107 -5.22 22.08 -4.04
N LEU A 108 -4.95 20.94 -3.38
CA LEU A 108 -5.64 19.68 -3.63
C LEU A 108 -7.14 19.77 -3.29
N VAL A 109 -7.50 20.55 -2.27
CA VAL A 109 -8.90 20.81 -1.90
C VAL A 109 -9.55 21.88 -2.79
N ARG A 110 -8.82 22.97 -3.09
CA ARG A 110 -9.39 24.10 -3.83
C ARG A 110 -9.64 23.80 -5.31
N ALA A 111 -8.73 23.09 -5.98
CA ALA A 111 -8.82 22.90 -7.42
C ALA A 111 -10.09 22.16 -7.87
N PRO A 112 -10.50 21.02 -7.25
CA PRO A 112 -11.77 20.38 -7.57
C PRO A 112 -12.97 21.29 -7.28
N ALA A 113 -12.98 21.97 -6.13
CA ALA A 113 -14.08 22.85 -5.73
C ALA A 113 -14.24 24.09 -6.64
N GLU A 114 -13.15 24.57 -7.24
CA GLU A 114 -13.19 25.64 -8.25
C GLU A 114 -13.71 25.11 -9.59
N PHE A 115 -13.24 23.96 -10.04
CA PHE A 115 -13.76 23.31 -11.25
C PHE A 115 -15.27 23.03 -11.15
N ASP A 116 -15.72 22.44 -10.04
CA ASP A 116 -17.14 22.14 -9.79
C ASP A 116 -18.02 23.40 -9.70
N ARG A 117 -17.44 24.56 -9.35
CA ARG A 117 -18.13 25.85 -9.36
C ARG A 117 -18.26 26.43 -10.77
N LEU A 118 -17.22 26.28 -11.59
CA LEU A 118 -17.19 26.77 -12.98
C LEU A 118 -18.01 25.89 -13.94
N ALA A 119 -18.17 24.60 -13.61
CA ALA A 119 -18.93 23.64 -14.42
C ALA A 119 -20.45 23.68 -14.15
N ARG A 120 -20.93 24.58 -13.29
CA ARG A 120 -22.36 24.84 -13.03
C ARG A 120 -22.83 26.07 -13.80
#